data_AF-A0A847EF17-F1
#
_entry.id   AF-A0A847EF17-F1
#
_cell.length_a   1.000
_cell.length_b   1.000
_cell.length_c   1.000
_cell.angle_alpha   90.00
_cell.angle_beta   90.00
_cell.angle_gamma   90.00
#
_symmetry.space_group_name_H-M   'P 1'
#
loop_
_entity.id
_entity.type
_entity.pdbx_description
1 polymer ?
#
loop_
_entity_poly.entity_id
_entity_poly.type
_entity_poly.pdbx_seq_one_letter_code
_entity_poly.pdbx_strand_id
1 'polypeptide(L)'
;MRELGKAVVWFKDVTKNDIPLVGGKGANLGEMTGAGIPVPQGFIVTADAYFYFIENAGIDGVIADKLEGLDIHNSLRLQKVADEIQEIIRTADIPAVIADEIEKAYKEMGRGLVAVRSSATAEDLPEASFAGQQATFLNILGDKNVVNAVRDCWASLFGARAIFYRHEQGFEHFKVGIAVPVQHMVQSEASGVMFTVDPMNGNRDVIVIEAVIGLGEMIVSGDVTPDHYAVKK
;
A
#
# COMPACT_ATOMS: atom_id res chain seq x y z
N MET A 1 20.29 -7.66 -13.79
CA MET A 1 19.03 -8.42 -13.68
C MET A 1 19.00 -9.08 -12.32
N ARG A 2 18.27 -8.46 -11.39
CA ARG A 2 17.93 -9.03 -10.09
C ARG A 2 17.14 -10.33 -10.27
N GLU A 3 17.46 -11.36 -9.50
CA GLU A 3 16.63 -12.57 -9.44
C GLU A 3 15.29 -12.23 -8.76
N LEU A 4 14.19 -12.71 -9.34
CA LEU A 4 12.88 -12.58 -8.71
C LEU A 4 12.84 -13.51 -7.48
N GLY A 5 12.69 -12.91 -6.30
CA GLY A 5 12.32 -13.63 -5.08
C GLY A 5 10.89 -14.19 -5.16
N LYS A 6 10.22 -14.33 -4.02
CA LYS A 6 8.78 -14.67 -4.05
C LYS A 6 7.99 -13.46 -4.55
N ALA A 7 7.28 -13.59 -5.66
CA ALA A 7 6.41 -12.52 -6.17
C ALA A 7 5.20 -12.28 -5.27
N VAL A 8 4.66 -13.35 -4.69
CA VAL A 8 3.49 -13.34 -3.81
C VAL A 8 3.78 -14.14 -2.53
N VAL A 9 3.27 -13.64 -1.40
CA VAL A 9 3.24 -14.33 -0.09
C VAL A 9 1.87 -14.16 0.57
N TRP A 10 1.44 -15.13 1.37
CA TRP A 10 0.15 -15.06 2.07
C TRP A 10 0.28 -14.36 3.42
N PHE A 11 -0.80 -13.72 3.91
CA PHE A 11 -0.79 -13.12 5.26
C PHE A 11 -0.37 -14.10 6.35
N LYS A 12 -0.84 -15.36 6.27
CA LYS A 12 -0.49 -16.42 7.23
C LYS A 12 0.99 -16.81 7.25
N ASP A 13 1.76 -16.43 6.23
CA ASP A 13 3.15 -16.87 6.03
C ASP A 13 4.16 -15.75 6.33
N VAL A 14 3.72 -14.60 6.84
CA VAL A 14 4.56 -13.41 7.09
C VAL A 14 4.37 -12.83 8.48
N THR A 15 5.40 -12.14 8.96
CA THR A 15 5.49 -11.55 10.29
C THR A 15 6.10 -10.14 10.21
N LYS A 16 6.22 -9.45 11.35
CA LYS A 16 6.96 -8.18 11.46
C LYS A 16 8.42 -8.26 11.01
N ASN A 17 9.03 -9.45 10.98
CA ASN A 17 10.40 -9.60 10.51
C ASN A 17 10.51 -9.47 8.97
N ASP A 18 9.38 -9.54 8.27
CA ASP A 18 9.29 -9.51 6.81
C ASP A 18 8.98 -8.11 6.26
N ILE A 19 9.02 -7.04 7.09
CA ILE A 19 8.78 -5.64 6.67
C ILE A 19 9.55 -5.25 5.39
N PRO A 20 10.85 -5.59 5.21
CA PRO A 20 11.56 -5.28 3.98
C PRO A 20 10.94 -5.90 2.71
N LEU A 21 10.20 -7.00 2.85
CA LEU A 21 9.56 -7.73 1.77
C LEU A 21 8.10 -7.30 1.55
N VAL A 22 7.36 -7.05 2.64
CA VAL A 22 5.89 -6.87 2.61
C VAL A 22 5.38 -5.51 3.07
N GLY A 23 6.28 -4.62 3.50
CA GLY A 23 5.92 -3.32 4.07
C GLY A 23 5.26 -3.42 5.45
N GLY A 24 5.12 -2.27 6.12
CA GLY A 24 4.61 -2.22 7.50
C GLY A 24 3.17 -2.71 7.64
N LYS A 25 2.27 -2.34 6.73
CA LYS A 25 0.86 -2.82 6.73
C LYS A 25 0.78 -4.30 6.44
N GLY A 26 1.53 -4.78 5.44
CA GLY A 26 1.56 -6.20 5.08
C GLY A 26 2.02 -7.07 6.25
N ALA A 27 3.08 -6.64 6.93
CA ALA A 27 3.61 -7.32 8.10
C ALA A 27 2.63 -7.32 9.29
N ASN A 28 1.98 -6.19 9.57
CA ASN A 28 0.95 -6.09 10.60
C ASN A 28 -0.29 -6.97 10.31
N LEU A 29 -0.70 -7.07 9.04
CA LEU A 29 -1.76 -8.01 8.62
C LEU A 29 -1.36 -9.47 8.89
N GLY A 30 -0.10 -9.82 8.67
CA GLY A 30 0.44 -11.13 9.02
C GLY A 30 0.42 -11.42 10.51
N GLU A 31 0.91 -10.49 11.33
CA GLU A 31 0.85 -10.59 12.81
C GLU A 31 -0.57 -10.79 13.32
N MET A 32 -1.53 -9.99 12.84
CA MET A 32 -2.94 -10.14 13.23
C MET A 32 -3.53 -11.48 12.80
N THR A 33 -3.19 -11.95 11.59
CA THR A 33 -3.63 -13.25 11.07
C THR A 33 -3.07 -14.39 11.93
N GLY A 34 -1.78 -14.34 12.26
CA GLY A 34 -1.11 -15.32 13.12
C GLY A 34 -1.65 -15.32 14.56
N ALA A 35 -2.11 -14.17 15.05
CA ALA A 35 -2.77 -14.03 16.35
C ALA A 35 -4.23 -14.53 16.38
N GLY A 36 -4.79 -14.97 15.24
CA GLY A 36 -6.17 -15.48 15.16
C GLY A 36 -7.24 -14.38 15.20
N ILE A 37 -6.87 -13.12 14.98
CA ILE A 37 -7.82 -12.01 14.77
C ILE A 37 -8.56 -12.27 13.45
N PRO A 38 -9.87 -11.97 13.34
CA PRO A 38 -10.65 -12.21 12.11
C PRO A 38 -10.26 -11.23 10.98
N VAL A 39 -9.07 -11.41 10.43
CA VAL A 39 -8.56 -10.68 9.27
C VAL A 39 -9.11 -11.34 8.01
N PRO A 40 -9.76 -10.60 7.09
CA PRO A 40 -10.16 -11.15 5.80
C PRO A 40 -8.95 -11.73 5.07
N GLN A 41 -9.14 -12.90 4.45
CA GLN A 41 -8.06 -13.60 3.73
C GLN A 41 -7.47 -12.70 2.64
N GLY A 42 -6.15 -12.78 2.49
CA GLY A 42 -5.41 -11.99 1.52
C GLY A 42 -4.00 -12.51 1.30
N PHE A 43 -3.38 -11.97 0.27
CA PHE A 43 -1.98 -12.18 -0.08
C PHE A 43 -1.30 -10.82 -0.31
N ILE A 44 0.01 -10.82 -0.48
CA ILE A 44 0.82 -9.62 -0.66
C ILE A 44 1.68 -9.83 -1.89
N VAL A 45 1.58 -8.89 -2.84
CA VAL A 45 2.59 -8.75 -3.90
C VAL A 45 3.80 -8.07 -3.31
N THR A 46 4.95 -8.72 -3.36
CA THR A 46 6.13 -8.31 -2.58
C THR A 46 6.84 -7.09 -3.17
N ALA A 47 7.67 -6.44 -2.34
CA ALA A 47 8.57 -5.39 -2.80
C ALA A 47 9.59 -5.90 -3.82
N ASP A 48 9.99 -7.18 -3.74
CA ASP A 48 10.85 -7.80 -4.76
C ASP A 48 10.18 -7.86 -6.13
N ALA A 49 8.87 -8.15 -6.19
CA ALA A 49 8.12 -8.10 -7.46
C ALA A 49 8.11 -6.68 -8.05
N TYR A 50 7.95 -5.64 -7.21
CA TYR A 50 8.06 -4.26 -7.65
C TYR A 50 9.44 -3.94 -8.23
N PHE A 51 10.52 -4.27 -7.51
CA PHE A 51 11.87 -4.00 -8.00
C PHE A 51 12.19 -4.77 -9.28
N TYR A 52 11.77 -6.03 -9.35
CA TYR A 52 11.93 -6.85 -10.54
C TYR A 52 11.18 -6.24 -11.74
N PHE A 53 9.96 -5.76 -11.53
CA PHE A 53 9.18 -5.06 -12.56
C PHE A 53 9.90 -3.81 -13.08
N ILE A 54 10.36 -2.92 -12.18
CA ILE A 54 11.06 -1.68 -12.54
C ILE A 54 12.31 -1.97 -13.40
N GLU A 55 13.11 -2.98 -13.02
CA GLU A 55 14.34 -3.34 -13.75
C GLU A 55 14.03 -4.06 -15.07
N ASN A 56 13.12 -5.03 -15.09
CA ASN A 56 12.84 -5.82 -16.30
C ASN A 56 12.03 -5.07 -17.35
N ALA A 57 11.20 -4.12 -16.93
CA ALA A 57 10.54 -3.19 -17.86
C ALA A 57 11.51 -2.15 -18.43
N GLY A 58 12.73 -2.04 -17.90
CA GLY A 58 13.75 -1.08 -18.36
C GLY A 58 13.34 0.38 -18.14
N ILE A 59 12.51 0.64 -17.12
CA ILE A 59 11.97 1.98 -16.82
C ILE A 59 12.77 2.70 -15.72
N ASP A 60 13.66 2.00 -15.03
CA ASP A 60 14.54 2.55 -14.00
C ASP A 60 15.36 3.76 -14.48
N GLY A 61 16.05 3.62 -15.62
CA GLY A 61 16.85 4.72 -16.19
C GLY A 61 15.99 5.92 -16.58
N VAL A 62 14.84 5.68 -17.22
CA VAL A 62 13.93 6.75 -17.65
C VAL A 62 13.35 7.51 -16.45
N ILE A 63 13.04 6.81 -15.36
CA ILE A 63 12.57 7.42 -14.12
C ILE A 63 13.70 8.22 -13.45
N ALA A 64 14.92 7.68 -13.43
CA ALA A 64 16.08 8.35 -12.85
C ALA A 64 16.38 9.68 -13.56
N ASP A 65 16.42 9.68 -14.89
CA ASP A 65 16.67 10.87 -15.71
C ASP A 65 15.62 11.97 -15.47
N LYS A 66 14.36 11.59 -15.23
CA LYS A 66 13.27 12.54 -14.93
C LYS A 66 13.38 13.15 -13.54
N LEU A 67 13.90 12.39 -12.57
CA LEU A 67 14.09 12.85 -11.20
C LEU A 67 15.39 13.65 -11.03
N GLU A 68 16.37 13.45 -11.91
CA GLU A 68 17.65 14.15 -11.87
C GLU A 68 17.49 15.67 -12.03
N GLY A 69 18.04 16.43 -11.08
CA GLY A 69 17.97 17.89 -11.08
C GLY A 69 16.55 18.46 -10.93
N LEU A 70 15.58 17.64 -10.49
CA LEU A 70 14.23 18.11 -10.22
C LEU A 70 14.22 19.04 -9.00
N ASP A 71 13.80 20.29 -9.22
CA ASP A 71 13.49 21.22 -8.14
C ASP A 71 12.16 20.81 -7.47
N ILE A 72 12.27 20.18 -6.30
CA ILE A 72 11.12 19.69 -5.52
C ILE A 72 10.25 20.81 -4.92
N HIS A 73 10.77 22.03 -4.80
CA HIS A 73 10.00 23.17 -4.30
C HIS A 73 9.16 23.84 -5.41
N ASN A 74 9.43 23.50 -6.68
CA ASN A 74 8.56 23.89 -7.79
C ASN A 74 7.40 22.90 -7.92
N SER A 75 6.29 23.19 -7.23
CA SER A 75 5.12 22.30 -7.18
C SER A 75 4.54 21.94 -8.55
N LEU A 76 4.53 22.88 -9.50
CA LEU A 76 4.02 22.64 -10.86
C LEU A 76 4.91 21.66 -11.63
N ARG A 77 6.23 21.84 -11.54
CA ARG A 77 7.20 20.96 -12.21
C ARG A 77 7.22 19.58 -11.57
N LEU A 78 7.20 19.52 -10.25
CA LEU A 78 7.13 18.26 -9.49
C LEU A 78 5.87 17.46 -9.85
N GLN A 79 4.70 18.11 -9.90
CA GLN A 79 3.45 17.44 -10.28
C GLN A 79 3.54 16.88 -11.70
N LYS A 80 4.02 17.68 -12.66
CA LYS A 80 4.17 17.24 -14.05
C LYS A 80 5.10 16.03 -14.17
N VAL A 81 6.26 16.07 -13.51
CA VAL A 81 7.22 14.97 -13.54
C VAL A 81 6.67 13.72 -12.87
N ALA A 82 5.97 13.88 -11.73
CA ALA A 82 5.28 12.79 -11.07
C ALA A 82 4.26 12.12 -12.00
N ASP A 83 3.40 12.90 -12.67
CA ASP A 83 2.39 12.38 -13.59
C ASP A 83 3.04 11.63 -14.77
N GLU A 84 4.13 12.15 -15.33
CA GLU A 84 4.87 11.49 -16.41
C GLU A 84 5.48 10.15 -15.96
N ILE A 85 6.06 10.09 -14.76
CA ILE A 85 6.61 8.84 -14.19
C ILE A 85 5.50 7.83 -13.92
N GLN A 86 4.36 8.28 -13.37
CA GLN A 86 3.22 7.42 -13.12
C GLN A 86 2.68 6.81 -14.41
N GLU A 87 2.62 7.59 -15.48
CA GLU A 87 2.17 7.08 -16.79
C GLU A 87 3.15 6.05 -17.37
N ILE A 88 4.47 6.26 -17.23
CA ILE A 88 5.49 5.27 -17.62
C ILE A 88 5.24 3.94 -16.89
N ILE A 89 5.01 3.98 -15.58
CA ILE A 89 4.75 2.78 -14.79
C ILE A 89 3.43 2.10 -15.20
N ARG A 90 2.38 2.89 -15.46
CA ARG A 90 1.07 2.36 -15.87
C ARG A 90 1.06 1.75 -17.28
N THR A 91 1.95 2.19 -18.16
CA THR A 91 2.02 1.71 -19.55
C THR A 91 3.05 0.62 -19.75
N ALA A 92 3.99 0.44 -18.81
CA ALA A 92 4.94 -0.65 -18.83
C ALA A 92 4.27 -2.02 -18.66
N ASP A 93 4.80 -3.00 -19.40
CA ASP A 93 4.35 -4.38 -19.34
C ASP A 93 4.84 -5.04 -18.04
N ILE A 94 3.92 -5.66 -17.31
CA ILE A 94 4.26 -6.45 -16.14
C ILE A 94 4.79 -7.81 -16.62
N PRO A 95 5.99 -8.25 -16.15
CA PRO A 95 6.51 -9.56 -16.49
C PRO A 95 5.49 -10.67 -16.20
N ALA A 96 5.31 -11.58 -17.17
CA ALA A 96 4.31 -12.67 -17.07
C ALA A 96 4.46 -13.50 -15.79
N VAL A 97 5.70 -13.73 -15.34
CA VAL A 97 5.99 -14.44 -14.09
C VAL A 97 5.36 -13.78 -12.85
N ILE A 98 5.22 -12.45 -12.82
CA ILE A 98 4.55 -11.74 -11.72
C ILE A 98 3.03 -11.78 -11.94
N ALA A 99 2.57 -11.47 -13.15
CA ALA A 99 1.14 -11.44 -13.47
C ALA A 99 0.48 -12.81 -13.19
N ASP A 100 1.10 -13.90 -13.65
CA ASP A 100 0.60 -15.26 -13.48
C ASP A 100 0.52 -15.66 -12.00
N GLU A 101 1.52 -15.29 -11.18
CA GLU A 101 1.50 -15.57 -9.73
C GLU A 101 0.41 -14.76 -9.00
N ILE A 102 0.17 -13.51 -9.39
CA ILE A 102 -0.94 -12.69 -8.84
C ILE A 102 -2.29 -13.30 -9.22
N GLU A 103 -2.50 -13.65 -10.49
CA GLU A 103 -3.76 -14.24 -10.97
C GLU A 103 -4.02 -15.60 -10.31
N LYS A 104 -2.98 -16.42 -10.16
CA LYS A 104 -3.05 -17.70 -9.45
C LYS A 104 -3.40 -17.52 -7.98
N ALA A 105 -2.76 -16.60 -7.27
CA ALA A 105 -3.06 -16.32 -5.87
C ALA A 105 -4.49 -15.79 -5.69
N TYR A 106 -4.94 -14.87 -6.55
CA TYR A 106 -6.31 -14.37 -6.55
C TYR A 106 -7.34 -15.47 -6.79
N LYS A 107 -7.04 -16.41 -7.69
CA LYS A 107 -7.87 -17.60 -7.93
C LYS A 107 -7.88 -18.56 -6.73
N GLU A 108 -6.73 -18.84 -6.13
CA GLU A 108 -6.61 -19.70 -4.94
C GLU A 108 -7.34 -19.10 -3.73
N MET A 109 -7.35 -17.77 -3.63
CA MET A 109 -8.11 -17.03 -2.62
C MET A 109 -9.64 -17.11 -2.84
N GLY A 110 -10.09 -17.70 -3.96
CA GLY A 110 -11.50 -17.94 -4.28
C GLY A 110 -12.13 -16.91 -5.21
N ARG A 111 -11.38 -15.90 -5.68
CA ARG A 111 -11.88 -14.72 -6.41
C ARG A 111 -12.96 -13.95 -5.64
N GLY A 112 -13.37 -12.81 -6.19
CA GLY A 112 -14.37 -11.93 -5.58
C GLY A 112 -13.90 -10.48 -5.55
N LEU A 113 -14.67 -9.63 -4.88
CA LEU A 113 -14.29 -8.23 -4.70
C LEU A 113 -13.12 -8.16 -3.72
N VAL A 114 -12.05 -7.47 -4.12
CA VAL A 114 -10.85 -7.29 -3.29
C VAL A 114 -10.49 -5.81 -3.13
N ALA A 115 -9.88 -5.50 -1.99
CA ALA A 115 -9.13 -4.29 -1.75
C ALA A 115 -7.67 -4.51 -2.14
N VAL A 116 -7.11 -3.61 -2.94
CA VAL A 116 -5.69 -3.58 -3.32
C VAL A 116 -5.08 -2.35 -2.67
N ARG A 117 -4.15 -2.55 -1.73
CA ARG A 117 -3.66 -1.52 -0.82
C ARG A 117 -2.16 -1.43 -0.94
N SER A 118 -1.60 -0.24 -0.98
CA SER A 118 -0.15 -0.06 -0.92
C SER A 118 0.38 -0.19 0.51
N SER A 119 1.59 -0.74 0.63
CA SER A 119 2.39 -0.79 1.85
C SER A 119 3.87 -0.57 1.50
N ALA A 120 4.38 0.62 1.79
CA ALA A 120 5.79 0.92 1.51
C ALA A 120 6.71 0.26 2.56
N THR A 121 7.93 -0.10 2.14
CA THR A 121 8.91 -0.77 3.01
C THR A 121 9.61 0.19 3.99
N ALA A 122 9.45 1.49 3.78
CA ALA A 122 10.05 2.55 4.59
C ALA A 122 9.07 3.18 5.62
N GLU A 123 7.85 2.64 5.78
CA GLU A 123 6.82 3.18 6.68
C GLU A 123 7.17 3.10 8.17
N ASP A 124 8.09 2.22 8.56
CA ASP A 124 8.40 1.95 9.97
C ASP A 124 9.66 2.68 10.47
N LEU A 125 10.21 3.62 9.70
CA LEU A 125 11.17 4.56 10.27
C LEU A 125 10.42 5.48 11.26
N PRO A 126 10.91 5.71 12.49
CA PRO A 126 10.18 6.41 13.55
C PRO A 126 9.63 7.80 13.17
N GLU A 127 10.19 8.42 12.13
CA GLU A 127 9.83 9.75 11.63
C GLU A 127 9.07 9.70 10.28
N ALA A 128 8.84 8.50 9.73
CA ALA A 128 8.34 8.28 8.38
C ALA A 128 6.84 7.94 8.27
N SER A 129 5.97 8.92 8.54
CA SER A 129 4.54 8.74 8.28
C SER A 129 4.22 8.99 6.81
N PHE A 130 4.19 7.93 6.00
CA PHE A 130 3.59 7.93 4.66
C PHE A 130 2.05 7.88 4.70
N ALA A 131 1.45 8.05 5.88
CA ALA A 131 0.01 7.98 6.08
C ALA A 131 -0.71 9.01 5.18
N GLY A 132 -1.77 8.56 4.50
CA GLY A 132 -2.60 9.41 3.64
C GLY A 132 -2.03 9.73 2.25
N GLN A 133 -0.88 9.18 1.86
CA GLN A 133 -0.31 9.37 0.51
C GLN A 133 -0.36 8.13 -0.38
N GLN A 134 -0.94 7.05 0.13
CA GLN A 134 -0.80 5.71 -0.42
C GLN A 134 -2.09 5.23 -1.08
N ALA A 135 -2.00 4.84 -2.36
CA ALA A 135 -3.15 4.43 -3.13
C ALA A 135 -3.80 3.17 -2.53
N THR A 136 -5.11 3.23 -2.39
CA THR A 136 -5.98 2.12 -2.03
C THR A 136 -7.08 2.05 -3.09
N PHE A 137 -7.35 0.86 -3.59
CA PHE A 137 -8.39 0.60 -4.56
C PHE A 137 -9.35 -0.43 -3.99
N LEU A 138 -10.62 -0.08 -3.87
CA LEU A 138 -11.65 -0.95 -3.33
C LEU A 138 -12.49 -1.58 -4.44
N ASN A 139 -13.16 -2.68 -4.12
CA ASN A 139 -14.11 -3.36 -5.01
C ASN A 139 -13.52 -3.78 -6.37
N ILE A 140 -12.24 -4.16 -6.39
CA ILE A 140 -11.60 -4.66 -7.60
C ILE A 140 -12.05 -6.09 -7.86
N LEU A 141 -12.46 -6.37 -9.11
CA LEU A 141 -12.99 -7.67 -9.52
C LEU A 141 -12.32 -8.13 -10.81
N GLY A 142 -11.87 -9.39 -10.83
CA GLY A 142 -11.35 -10.06 -12.03
C GLY A 142 -9.83 -10.07 -12.11
N ASP A 143 -9.30 -11.16 -12.63
CA ASP A 143 -7.87 -11.51 -12.59
C ASP A 143 -6.98 -10.35 -13.11
N LYS A 144 -7.25 -9.86 -14.33
CA LYS A 144 -6.51 -8.74 -14.95
C LYS A 144 -6.67 -7.41 -14.20
N ASN A 145 -7.82 -7.16 -13.59
CA ASN A 145 -8.06 -5.91 -12.88
C ASN A 145 -7.28 -5.85 -11.58
N VAL A 146 -7.10 -6.99 -10.91
CA VAL A 146 -6.22 -7.08 -9.73
C VAL A 146 -4.77 -6.76 -10.11
N VAL A 147 -4.29 -7.34 -11.21
CA VAL A 147 -2.94 -7.06 -11.74
C VAL A 147 -2.77 -5.57 -12.08
N ASN A 148 -3.76 -4.96 -12.74
CA ASN A 148 -3.73 -3.53 -13.05
C ASN A 148 -3.74 -2.65 -11.79
N ALA A 149 -4.57 -2.98 -10.80
CA ALA A 149 -4.62 -2.24 -9.53
C ALA A 149 -3.29 -2.33 -8.76
N VAL A 150 -2.60 -3.48 -8.82
CA VAL A 150 -1.25 -3.63 -8.26
C VAL A 150 -0.26 -2.69 -8.95
N ARG A 151 -0.30 -2.58 -10.28
CA ARG A 151 0.51 -1.61 -11.05
C ARG A 151 0.19 -0.17 -10.68
N ASP A 152 -1.08 0.16 -10.47
CA ASP A 152 -1.47 1.50 -10.02
C ASP A 152 -0.97 1.80 -8.59
N CYS A 153 -0.93 0.81 -7.71
CA CYS A 153 -0.25 0.94 -6.42
C CYS A 153 1.25 1.20 -6.59
N TRP A 154 1.93 0.54 -7.52
CA TRP A 154 3.35 0.83 -7.81
C TRP A 154 3.55 2.26 -8.34
N ALA A 155 2.70 2.72 -9.25
CA ALA A 155 2.73 4.10 -9.74
C ALA A 155 2.51 5.11 -8.61
N SER A 156 1.67 4.80 -7.62
CA SER A 156 1.41 5.69 -6.48
C SER A 156 2.65 6.04 -5.67
N LEU A 157 3.69 5.19 -5.69
CA LEU A 157 4.97 5.48 -5.03
C LEU A 157 5.65 6.73 -5.62
N PHE A 158 5.36 7.09 -6.86
CA PHE A 158 5.90 8.27 -7.55
C PHE A 158 4.91 9.44 -7.63
N GLY A 159 3.90 9.47 -6.76
CA GLY A 159 3.09 10.69 -6.61
C GLY A 159 3.93 11.88 -6.14
N ALA A 160 3.55 13.09 -6.55
CA ALA A 160 4.30 14.32 -6.23
C ALA A 160 4.63 14.47 -4.74
N ARG A 161 3.65 14.20 -3.86
CA ARG A 161 3.84 14.25 -2.41
C ARG A 161 4.84 13.20 -1.92
N ALA A 162 4.80 12.00 -2.48
CA ALA A 162 5.69 10.90 -2.10
C ALA A 162 7.13 11.17 -2.57
N ILE A 163 7.31 11.75 -3.78
CA ILE A 163 8.62 12.19 -4.28
C ILE A 163 9.18 13.30 -3.40
N PHE A 164 8.40 14.35 -3.13
CA PHE A 164 8.77 15.46 -2.26
C PHE A 164 9.22 14.95 -0.88
N TYR A 165 8.38 14.13 -0.26
CA TYR A 165 8.65 13.58 1.07
C TYR A 165 9.96 12.77 1.10
N ARG A 166 10.17 11.87 0.12
CA ARG A 166 11.42 11.09 0.04
C ARG A 166 12.64 11.98 -0.11
N HIS A 167 12.55 13.03 -0.93
CA HIS A 167 13.67 13.94 -1.13
C HIS A 167 14.00 14.74 0.14
N GLU A 168 13.00 15.30 0.82
CA GLU A 168 13.17 16.04 2.08
C GLU A 168 13.81 15.18 3.18
N GLN A 169 13.45 13.89 3.23
CA GLN A 169 14.01 12.94 4.20
C GLN A 169 15.34 12.32 3.76
N GLY A 170 15.86 12.67 2.58
CA GLY A 170 17.10 12.11 2.03
C GLY A 170 17.01 10.63 1.66
N PHE A 171 15.81 10.10 1.41
CA PHE A 171 15.64 8.72 0.94
C PHE A 171 15.90 8.60 -0.55
N GLU A 172 16.78 7.68 -0.93
CA GLU A 172 16.98 7.33 -2.34
C GLU A 172 15.72 6.70 -2.93
N HIS A 173 15.20 7.28 -4.02
CA HIS A 173 13.92 6.86 -4.60
C HIS A 173 13.88 5.38 -5.01
N PHE A 174 15.01 4.80 -5.46
CA PHE A 174 15.12 3.41 -5.89
C PHE A 174 15.44 2.42 -4.76
N LYS A 175 15.69 2.89 -3.53
CA LYS A 175 15.87 2.01 -2.36
C LYS A 175 14.55 1.75 -1.62
N VAL A 176 13.53 2.59 -1.85
CA VAL A 176 12.21 2.42 -1.25
C VAL A 176 11.39 1.48 -2.13
N GLY A 177 11.00 0.34 -1.56
CA GLY A 177 10.10 -0.61 -2.20
C GLY A 177 8.66 -0.37 -1.79
N ILE A 178 7.75 -0.94 -2.58
CA ILE A 178 6.32 -0.96 -2.27
C ILE A 178 5.80 -2.37 -2.44
N ALA A 179 5.25 -2.92 -1.37
CA ALA A 179 4.46 -4.13 -1.38
C ALA A 179 2.98 -3.75 -1.54
N VAL A 180 2.18 -4.71 -2.01
CA VAL A 180 0.76 -4.51 -2.30
C VAL A 180 -0.07 -5.64 -1.70
N PRO A 181 -0.57 -5.48 -0.46
CA PRO A 181 -1.63 -6.32 0.06
C PRO A 181 -2.88 -6.34 -0.83
N VAL A 182 -3.34 -7.54 -1.19
CA VAL A 182 -4.60 -7.84 -1.87
C VAL A 182 -5.46 -8.66 -0.91
N GLN A 183 -6.61 -8.12 -0.53
CA GLN A 183 -7.45 -8.66 0.54
C GLN A 183 -8.91 -8.72 0.11
N HIS A 184 -9.65 -9.75 0.52
CA HIS A 184 -11.10 -9.79 0.32
C HIS A 184 -11.81 -8.56 0.89
N MET A 185 -12.74 -8.00 0.12
CA MET A 185 -13.62 -6.94 0.58
C MET A 185 -14.59 -7.46 1.64
N VAL A 186 -14.75 -6.68 2.70
CA VAL A 186 -15.85 -6.84 3.65
C VAL A 186 -16.97 -5.91 3.22
N GLN A 187 -18.16 -6.46 2.95
CA GLN A 187 -19.36 -5.68 2.68
C GLN A 187 -19.95 -5.22 4.02
N SER A 188 -19.33 -4.20 4.61
CA SER A 188 -19.64 -3.74 5.95
C SER A 188 -20.94 -2.93 6.01
N GLU A 189 -21.81 -3.25 6.97
CA GLU A 189 -22.93 -2.38 7.35
C GLU A 189 -22.43 -1.15 8.11
N ALA A 190 -21.42 -1.34 8.95
CA ALA A 190 -20.70 -0.29 9.66
C ALA A 190 -19.21 -0.60 9.71
N SER A 191 -18.39 0.45 9.77
CA SER A 191 -16.94 0.38 9.82
C SER A 191 -16.39 1.53 10.65
N GLY A 192 -15.11 1.48 11.02
CA GLY A 192 -14.56 2.49 11.91
C GLY A 192 -13.08 2.33 12.21
N VAL A 193 -12.60 3.24 13.05
CA VAL A 193 -11.24 3.24 13.60
C VAL A 193 -11.33 3.13 15.11
N MET A 194 -10.39 2.40 15.72
CA MET A 194 -10.30 2.26 17.17
C MET A 194 -8.91 2.65 17.64
N PHE A 195 -8.86 3.51 18.66
CA PHE A 195 -7.65 3.86 19.38
C PHE A 195 -7.72 3.28 20.79
N THR A 196 -6.71 2.50 21.17
CA THR A 196 -6.61 1.91 22.51
C THR A 196 -6.10 2.89 23.58
N VAL A 197 -5.87 4.14 23.18
CA VAL A 197 -5.50 5.29 24.01
C VAL A 197 -6.25 6.48 23.43
N ASP A 198 -6.79 7.34 24.29
CA ASP A 198 -7.45 8.57 23.83
C ASP A 198 -6.44 9.46 23.09
N PRO A 199 -6.63 9.72 21.78
CA PRO A 199 -5.66 10.46 20.97
C PRO A 199 -5.60 11.96 21.33
N MET A 200 -6.61 12.50 22.02
CA MET A 200 -6.68 13.92 22.37
C MET A 200 -5.87 14.28 23.62
N ASN A 201 -5.76 13.37 24.57
CA ASN A 201 -5.13 13.62 25.88
C ASN A 201 -4.15 12.52 26.33
N GLY A 202 -4.01 11.44 25.56
CA GLY A 202 -3.12 10.33 25.88
C GLY A 202 -3.62 9.41 27.00
N ASN A 203 -4.89 9.51 27.40
CA ASN A 203 -5.46 8.69 28.47
C ASN A 203 -5.52 7.22 28.04
N ARG A 204 -4.74 6.38 28.74
CA ARG A 204 -4.62 4.95 28.45
C ARG A 204 -5.75 4.11 29.04
N ASP A 205 -6.63 4.68 29.85
CA ASP A 205 -7.77 3.99 30.46
C ASP A 205 -9.04 4.06 29.60
N VAL A 206 -8.98 4.77 28.47
CA VAL A 206 -10.09 4.98 27.55
C VAL A 206 -9.74 4.40 26.18
N ILE A 207 -10.67 3.64 25.62
CA ILE A 207 -10.70 3.23 24.22
C ILE A 207 -11.63 4.20 23.49
N VAL A 208 -11.14 4.77 22.40
CA VAL A 208 -11.94 5.61 21.51
C VAL A 208 -12.29 4.82 20.26
N ILE A 209 -13.57 4.78 19.90
CA ILE A 209 -14.08 4.15 18.68
C ILE A 209 -14.80 5.23 17.88
N GLU A 210 -14.40 5.38 16.63
CA GLU A 210 -15.09 6.23 15.66
C GLU A 210 -15.72 5.34 14.59
N ALA A 211 -17.02 5.48 14.34
CA ALA A 211 -17.76 4.60 13.45
C ALA A 211 -18.58 5.37 12.40
N VAL A 212 -18.74 4.76 11.23
CA VAL A 212 -19.57 5.23 10.12
C VAL A 212 -20.38 4.09 9.54
N ILE A 213 -21.49 4.42 8.90
CA ILE A 213 -22.28 3.46 8.11
C ILE A 213 -21.58 3.20 6.77
N GLY A 214 -21.54 1.94 6.34
CA GLY A 214 -20.93 1.51 5.09
C GLY A 214 -19.42 1.23 5.18
N LEU A 215 -18.69 1.53 4.10
CA LEU A 215 -17.26 1.23 3.96
C LEU A 215 -16.38 2.22 4.72
N GLY A 216 -15.29 1.70 5.29
CA GLY A 216 -14.38 2.45 6.15
C GLY A 216 -13.47 3.44 5.43
N GLU A 217 -13.59 3.61 4.11
CA GLU A 217 -12.82 4.62 3.40
C GLU A 217 -13.26 6.04 3.78
N MET A 218 -14.57 6.24 4.02
CA MET A 218 -15.14 7.56 4.28
C MET A 218 -14.68 8.19 5.61
N ILE A 219 -14.31 7.36 6.59
CA ILE A 219 -13.77 7.86 7.87
C ILE A 219 -12.32 8.30 7.71
N VAL A 220 -11.54 7.62 6.86
CA VAL A 220 -10.12 7.92 6.64
C VAL A 220 -9.95 9.12 5.71
N SER A 221 -10.86 9.32 4.74
CA SER A 221 -10.86 10.50 3.88
C SER A 221 -11.32 11.77 4.59
N GLY A 222 -12.05 11.64 5.70
CA GLY A 222 -12.64 12.76 6.44
C GLY A 222 -13.90 13.34 5.77
N ASP A 223 -14.48 12.62 4.81
CA ASP A 223 -15.68 13.07 4.08
C ASP A 223 -16.95 13.02 4.94
N VAL A 224 -16.94 12.19 5.99
CA VAL A 224 -18.08 11.97 6.89
C VAL A 224 -17.65 12.23 8.32
N THR A 225 -18.52 12.88 9.09
CA THR A 225 -18.36 13.00 10.55
C THR A 225 -18.77 11.66 11.20
N PRO A 226 -17.84 10.93 11.83
CA PRO A 226 -18.15 9.65 12.46
C PRO A 226 -18.92 9.83 13.77
N ASP A 227 -19.67 8.80 14.15
CA ASP A 227 -20.12 8.64 15.53
C ASP A 227 -18.91 8.38 16.43
N HIS A 228 -18.89 9.00 17.61
CA HIS A 228 -17.78 8.90 18.55
C HIS A 228 -18.21 8.20 19.84
N TYR A 229 -17.50 7.14 20.21
CA TYR A 229 -17.70 6.40 21.44
C TYR A 229 -16.42 6.37 22.27
N ALA A 230 -16.55 6.68 23.57
CA ALA A 230 -15.48 6.54 24.54
C ALA A 230 -15.85 5.44 25.54
N VAL A 231 -15.03 4.39 25.62
CA VAL A 231 -15.24 3.23 26.48
C VAL A 231 -14.14 3.16 27.52
N LYS A 232 -14.50 3.10 28.79
CA LYS A 232 -13.54 2.88 29.87
C LYS A 232 -13.16 1.39 29.93
N LYS A 233 -11.86 1.11 30.02
CA LYS A 233 -11.30 -0.26 30.12
C LYS A 233 -11.65 -0.96 31.42
#